data_AF-A0A5C4R104-F1
#
_entry.id   AF-A0A5C4R104-F1
#
_cell.length_a   1.000
_cell.length_b   1.000
_cell.length_c   1.000
_cell.angle_alpha   90.00
_cell.angle_beta   90.00
_cell.angle_gamma   90.00
#
_symmetry.space_group_name_H-M   'P 1'
#
loop_
_entity.id
_entity.type
_entity.pdbx_description
1 polymer ?
#
loop_
_entity_poly.entity_id
_entity_poly.type
_entity_poly.pdbx_seq_one_letter_code
_entity_poly.pdbx_strand_id
1 'polypeptide(L)'
;MNAHPKPLPPLTSDAEAEDFVETADLSEYDLSGFTPMRFEIEPKAASLNMRLPASLLDAVKAKAKASGIPYTRYVRMLLETDVARPK
;
A
#
# COMPACT_ATOMS: atom_id res chain seq x y z
N MET A 1 17.93 15.51 -4.47
CA MET A 1 16.88 16.01 -3.56
C MET A 1 17.19 17.46 -3.25
N ASN A 2 16.24 18.37 -3.51
CA ASN A 2 16.43 19.79 -3.25
C ASN A 2 16.57 20.07 -1.75
N ALA A 3 17.45 21.01 -1.38
CA ALA A 3 17.69 21.37 0.03
C ALA A 3 16.46 22.04 0.69
N HIS A 4 15.58 22.62 -0.12
CA HIS A 4 14.33 23.27 0.30
C HIS A 4 13.19 22.91 -0.67
N PRO A 5 12.47 21.81 -0.42
CA PRO A 5 11.36 21.40 -1.28
C PRO A 5 10.17 22.36 -1.16
N LYS A 6 9.45 22.55 -2.27
CA LYS A 6 8.23 23.38 -2.34
C LYS A 6 7.04 22.64 -1.69
N PRO A 7 6.10 23.35 -1.04
CA PRO A 7 4.87 22.71 -0.59
C PRO A 7 4.04 22.22 -1.78
N LEU A 8 3.32 21.11 -1.61
CA LEU A 8 2.40 20.64 -2.64
C LEU A 8 1.22 21.61 -2.83
N PRO A 9 0.81 21.88 -4.07
CA PRO A 9 -0.34 22.72 -4.34
C PRO A 9 -1.63 22.03 -3.90
N PRO A 10 -2.68 22.79 -3.55
CA PRO A 10 -4.00 22.23 -3.33
C PRO A 10 -4.57 21.73 -4.66
N LEU A 11 -4.74 20.42 -4.80
CA LEU A 11 -5.37 19.79 -5.96
C LEU A 11 -6.84 19.48 -5.60
N THR A 12 -7.78 20.02 -6.38
CA THR A 12 -9.22 20.02 -6.05
C THR A 12 -10.03 19.01 -6.86
N SER A 13 -9.41 18.40 -7.87
CA SER A 13 -10.02 17.35 -8.70
C SER A 13 -8.99 16.33 -9.16
N ASP A 14 -9.45 15.13 -9.52
CA ASP A 14 -8.60 14.07 -10.06
C ASP A 14 -7.92 14.50 -11.36
N ALA A 15 -8.64 15.20 -12.25
CA ALA A 15 -8.07 15.72 -13.50
C ALA A 15 -6.95 16.74 -13.27
N GLU A 16 -7.09 17.62 -12.26
CA GLU A 16 -6.04 18.56 -11.86
C GLU A 16 -4.83 17.83 -11.27
N ALA A 17 -5.06 16.76 -10.51
CA ALA A 17 -3.98 15.94 -9.98
C ALA A 17 -3.23 15.16 -11.07
N GLU A 18 -3.96 14.63 -12.07
CA GLU A 18 -3.38 13.96 -13.23
C GLU A 18 -2.47 14.91 -14.03
N ASP A 19 -2.98 16.10 -14.40
CA ASP A 19 -2.21 17.11 -15.14
C ASP A 19 -0.97 17.58 -14.38
N PHE A 20 -1.09 17.76 -13.05
CA PHE A 20 0.04 18.12 -12.20
C PHE A 20 1.13 17.04 -12.20
N VAL A 21 0.75 15.77 -12.03
CA VAL A 21 1.71 14.65 -12.00
C VAL A 21 2.36 14.44 -13.37
N GLU A 22 1.65 14.68 -14.46
CA GLU A 22 2.17 14.55 -15.83
C GLU A 22 3.20 15.63 -16.16
N THR A 23 2.99 16.86 -15.68
CA THR A 23 3.76 18.03 -16.12
C THR A 23 4.82 18.50 -15.13
N ALA A 24 4.66 18.25 -13.83
CA ALA A 24 5.55 18.76 -12.79
C ALA A 24 6.72 17.81 -12.48
N ASP A 25 7.90 18.37 -12.20
CA ASP A 25 8.99 17.60 -11.57
C ASP A 25 8.70 17.43 -10.07
N LEU A 26 8.23 16.24 -9.70
CA LEU A 26 7.89 15.88 -8.32
C LEU A 26 9.08 15.90 -7.36
N SER A 27 10.33 15.86 -7.86
CA SER A 27 11.52 15.94 -7.00
C SER A 27 11.73 17.32 -6.36
N GLU A 28 11.00 18.33 -6.84
CA GLU A 28 11.01 19.68 -6.29
C GLU A 28 10.06 19.89 -5.10
N TYR A 29 9.15 18.95 -4.84
CA TYR A 29 8.07 19.11 -3.86
C TYR A 29 8.31 18.30 -2.58
N ASP A 30 7.70 18.76 -1.48
CA ASP A 30 7.73 18.06 -0.19
C ASP A 30 6.72 16.91 -0.18
N LEU A 31 7.26 15.70 -0.33
CA LEU A 31 6.48 14.46 -0.32
C LEU A 31 6.50 13.76 1.06
N SER A 32 7.06 14.39 2.10
CA SER A 32 7.24 13.76 3.42
C SER A 32 5.92 13.38 4.12
N GLY A 33 4.82 14.03 3.77
CA GLY A 33 3.48 13.71 4.26
C GLY A 33 2.84 12.47 3.62
N PHE A 34 3.44 11.90 2.57
CA PHE A 34 2.87 10.75 1.87
C PHE A 34 3.12 9.48 2.68
N THR A 35 2.06 8.67 2.80
CA THR A 35 2.18 7.33 3.36
C THR A 35 2.36 6.32 2.22
N PRO A 36 3.31 5.38 2.31
CA PRO A 36 3.48 4.35 1.29
C PRO A 36 2.17 3.57 1.08
N MET A 37 1.65 3.60 -0.14
CA MET A 37 0.47 2.83 -0.53
C MET A 37 0.89 1.62 -1.37
N ARG A 38 0.39 0.44 -0.99
CA ARG A 38 0.65 -0.81 -1.72
C ARG A 38 -0.60 -1.26 -2.46
N PHE A 39 -0.53 -1.18 -3.79
CA PHE A 39 -1.59 -1.64 -4.69
C PHE A 39 -1.50 -3.17 -4.90
N GLU A 40 -2.65 -3.84 -4.99
CA GLU A 40 -2.71 -5.22 -5.50
C GLU A 40 -2.65 -5.16 -7.03
N ILE A 41 -1.45 -5.25 -7.61
CA ILE A 41 -1.27 -5.15 -9.07
C ILE A 41 -1.43 -6.53 -9.74
N GLU A 42 -1.04 -7.61 -9.06
CA GLU A 42 -1.14 -8.96 -9.63
C GLU A 42 -2.56 -9.54 -9.55
N PRO A 43 -3.09 -10.11 -10.65
CA PRO A 43 -4.39 -10.75 -10.67
C PRO A 43 -4.43 -11.99 -9.78
N LYS A 44 -5.62 -12.30 -9.23
CA LYS A 44 -5.84 -13.45 -8.33
C LYS A 44 -5.90 -14.77 -9.12
N ALA A 45 -4.76 -15.20 -9.67
CA ALA A 45 -4.68 -16.32 -10.61
C ALA A 45 -4.60 -17.72 -9.96
N ALA A 46 -4.16 -17.82 -8.70
CA ALA A 46 -3.98 -19.09 -7.99
C ALA A 46 -4.67 -19.08 -6.60
N SER A 47 -5.04 -20.27 -6.12
CA SER A 47 -5.67 -20.45 -4.79
C SER A 47 -4.71 -21.12 -3.81
N LEU A 48 -4.77 -20.70 -2.54
CA LEU A 48 -4.05 -21.30 -1.42
C LEU A 48 -5.06 -21.97 -0.49
N ASN A 49 -5.03 -23.30 -0.43
CA ASN A 49 -5.89 -24.10 0.44
C ASN A 49 -5.05 -24.70 1.58
N MET A 50 -5.34 -24.35 2.83
CA MET A 50 -4.58 -24.83 4.00
C MET A 50 -5.47 -25.01 5.23
N ARG A 51 -5.04 -25.89 6.14
CA ARG A 51 -5.65 -26.05 7.47
C ARG A 51 -4.89 -25.19 8.48
N LEU A 52 -5.63 -24.51 9.35
CA LEU A 52 -5.10 -23.64 10.39
C LEU A 52 -5.80 -23.93 11.72
N PRO A 53 -5.10 -23.81 12.87
CA PRO A 53 -5.76 -23.74 14.16
C PRO A 53 -6.76 -22.58 14.20
N ALA A 54 -7.93 -22.80 14.81
CA ALA A 54 -8.98 -21.78 14.90
C ALA A 54 -8.48 -20.48 15.55
N SER A 55 -7.73 -20.61 16.64
CA SER A 55 -7.14 -19.47 17.37
C SER A 55 -6.21 -18.63 16.50
N LEU A 56 -5.46 -19.25 15.59
CA LEU A 56 -4.58 -18.54 14.66
C LEU A 56 -5.40 -17.77 13.62
N LEU A 57 -6.42 -18.41 13.04
CA LEU A 57 -7.29 -17.75 12.07
C LEU A 57 -8.01 -16.53 12.67
N ASP A 58 -8.46 -16.63 13.91
CA ASP A 58 -9.12 -15.54 14.62
C ASP A 58 -8.15 -14.38 14.89
N ALA A 59 -6.92 -14.68 15.32
CA ALA A 59 -5.89 -13.66 15.51
C ALA A 59 -5.54 -12.92 14.20
N VAL A 60 -5.46 -13.65 13.08
CA VAL A 60 -5.24 -13.07 11.74
C VAL A 60 -6.38 -12.14 11.35
N LYS A 61 -7.64 -12.56 11.54
CA LYS A 61 -8.82 -11.73 11.27
C LYS A 61 -8.85 -10.47 12.13
N ALA A 62 -8.50 -10.57 13.41
CA ALA A 62 -8.44 -9.43 14.31
C ALA A 62 -7.40 -8.39 13.85
N LYS A 63 -6.20 -8.83 13.46
CA LYS A 63 -5.16 -7.94 12.90
C LYS A 63 -5.60 -7.28 11.59
N ALA A 64 -6.20 -8.05 10.68
CA ALA A 64 -6.72 -7.51 9.43
C ALA A 64 -7.78 -6.42 9.66
N LYS A 65 -8.70 -6.65 10.60
CA LYS A 65 -9.72 -5.66 11.01
C LYS A 65 -9.07 -4.39 11.57
N ALA A 66 -8.06 -4.52 12.43
CA ALA A 66 -7.33 -3.38 12.98
C ALA A 66 -6.59 -2.57 11.89
N SER A 67 -6.16 -3.24 10.81
CA SER A 67 -5.55 -2.60 9.63
C SER A 67 -6.57 -2.13 8.57
N GLY A 68 -7.87 -2.29 8.80
CA GLY A 68 -8.91 -1.85 7.86
C GLY A 68 -8.95 -2.61 6.53
N ILE A 69 -8.37 -3.81 6.46
CA ILE A 69 -8.30 -4.61 5.22
C ILE A 69 -8.96 -5.99 5.38
N PRO A 70 -9.48 -6.61 4.30
CA PRO A 70 -9.97 -7.98 4.34
C PRO A 70 -8.89 -8.97 4.81
N TYR A 71 -9.27 -9.98 5.61
CA TYR A 71 -8.29 -10.93 6.15
C TYR A 71 -7.53 -11.73 5.07
N THR A 72 -8.16 -11.99 3.93
CA THR A 72 -7.51 -12.65 2.78
C THR A 72 -6.42 -11.77 2.16
N ARG A 73 -6.66 -10.45 2.05
CA ARG A 73 -5.66 -9.46 1.64
C ARG A 73 -4.52 -9.39 2.66
N TYR A 74 -4.84 -9.41 3.96
CA TYR A 74 -3.84 -9.44 5.01
C TYR A 74 -2.93 -10.67 4.93
N VAL A 75 -3.49 -11.86 4.72
CA VAL A 75 -2.70 -13.10 4.53
C VAL A 75 -1.77 -13.00 3.32
N ARG A 76 -2.27 -12.52 2.19
CA ARG A 76 -1.44 -12.28 0.99
C ARG A 76 -0.28 -11.34 1.29
N MET A 77 -0.55 -10.19 1.93
CA MET A 77 0.48 -9.20 2.28
C MET A 77 1.57 -9.80 3.18
N LEU A 78 1.19 -10.67 4.13
CA LEU A 78 2.17 -11.39 4.96
C LEU A 78 3.07 -12.30 4.13
N LEU A 79 2.50 -13.08 3.21
CA LEU A 79 3.26 -13.98 2.34
C LEU A 79 4.23 -13.22 1.44
N GLU A 80 3.75 -12.15 0.79
CA GLU A 80 4.60 -11.31 -0.07
C GLU A 80 5.73 -10.64 0.73
N THR A 81 5.45 -10.17 1.95
CA THR A 81 6.46 -9.55 2.83
C THR A 81 7.50 -10.56 3.29
N ASP A 82 7.09 -11.79 3.56
CA ASP A 82 8.01 -12.84 3.97
C ASP A 82 8.96 -13.24 2.84
N VAL A 83 8.43 -13.48 1.64
CA VAL A 83 9.22 -13.85 0.45
C VAL A 83 10.16 -12.72 -0.01
N ALA A 84 9.77 -11.46 0.18
CA ALA A 84 10.58 -10.31 -0.22
C ALA A 84 11.77 -10.01 0.72
N ARG A 85 11.82 -10.59 1.93
CA ARG A 85 12.93 -10.33 2.86
C ARG A 85 14.20 -11.09 2.40
N PRO A 86 15.34 -10.41 2.19
CA PRO A 86 16.61 -11.08 1.93
C PRO A 86 17.06 -11.88 3.16
N LYS A 87 17.75 -13.01 2.91
CA LYS A 87 18.31 -13.88 3.95
C LYS A 87 19.46 -13.22 4.70
#